data_AF-A0AAN8AKD9-F1
#
_entry.id   AF-A0AAN8AKD9-F1
#
_cell.length_a   1.000
_cell.length_b   1.000
_cell.length_c   1.000
_cell.angle_alpha   90.00
_cell.angle_beta   90.00
_cell.angle_gamma   90.00
#
_symmetry.space_group_name_H-M   'P 1'
#
loop_
_entity.id
_entity.type
_entity.pdbx_description
1 polymer ?
#
loop_
_entity_poly.entity_id
_entity_poly.type
_entity_poly.pdbx_seq_one_letter_code
_entity_poly.pdbx_strand_id
1 'polypeptide(L)'
;MGDVEVQVQVQVTIDSPTGEHASGGLQEDTSGEKESDCTESPESTGQGEDQDLLCWLPVALAPPCGEHTDCICAEVKWMERSLQALELQLQFFLSKADDLHDCLVNRQGQLGTEALAAAVPSFLYTCQPFFNNLESTITMSQHTPVHFEIYTRLLDFSQQLCDRLEQLVLTYASNNLLCLEESEPNSVSHFYIGQSQVGLLNVSTFRYCRPTPYLAQVDTGLYKRMRWNVEGLRNEQQPDEEREKDTEYYFLCYEDIPNPHAEAGGDIQRVSNGDVVRMWSIGQWVQGTPETDDIYNWIICQIPTASYQRLLFLGSTEPSSCSATDYLKQLLLSHQTTE
;
A
#
# COMPACT_ATOMS: atom_id res chain seq x y z
N MET A 1 -51.48 -7.60 -42.25
CA MET A 1 -50.93 -6.29 -42.66
C MET A 1 -50.27 -5.73 -41.43
N GLY A 2 -48.94 -5.56 -41.48
CA GLY A 2 -48.11 -5.75 -40.30
C GLY A 2 -47.67 -7.21 -40.27
N ASP A 3 -46.41 -7.44 -40.65
CA ASP A 3 -45.79 -8.74 -40.78
C ASP A 3 -44.98 -9.06 -39.51
N VAL A 4 -44.81 -10.34 -39.21
CA VAL A 4 -43.95 -10.82 -38.13
C VAL A 4 -42.84 -11.65 -38.76
N GLU A 5 -41.67 -11.05 -38.96
CA GLU A 5 -40.49 -11.78 -39.44
C GLU A 5 -39.99 -12.74 -38.37
N VAL A 6 -40.24 -14.04 -38.57
CA VAL A 6 -39.65 -15.11 -37.76
C VAL A 6 -38.23 -15.37 -38.26
N GLN A 7 -37.23 -14.72 -37.66
CA GLN A 7 -35.83 -15.09 -37.87
C GLN A 7 -35.44 -16.25 -36.96
N VAL A 8 -35.49 -17.46 -37.51
CA VAL A 8 -34.78 -18.62 -36.96
C VAL A 8 -33.29 -18.42 -37.22
N GLN A 9 -32.46 -18.47 -36.17
CA GLN A 9 -31.02 -18.63 -36.34
C GLN A 9 -30.57 -19.99 -35.77
N VAL A 10 -29.69 -20.66 -36.50
CA VAL A 10 -29.36 -22.06 -36.31
C VAL A 10 -28.35 -22.22 -35.19
N GLN A 11 -28.66 -23.06 -34.20
CA GLN A 11 -27.68 -23.50 -33.22
C GLN A 11 -26.73 -24.52 -33.85
N VAL A 12 -25.54 -24.06 -34.24
CA VAL A 12 -24.48 -24.91 -34.78
C VAL A 12 -23.65 -25.47 -33.63
N THR A 13 -23.80 -26.77 -33.37
CA THR A 13 -22.87 -27.52 -32.53
C THR A 13 -21.48 -27.56 -33.20
N ILE A 14 -20.43 -27.32 -32.42
CA ILE A 14 -19.06 -27.69 -32.78
C ILE A 14 -18.49 -28.49 -31.61
N ASP A 15 -18.06 -29.71 -31.89
CA ASP A 15 -17.61 -30.67 -30.88
C ASP A 15 -16.22 -30.32 -30.31
N SER A 16 -15.99 -30.71 -29.05
CA SER A 16 -14.67 -30.65 -28.43
C SER A 16 -13.89 -31.96 -28.70
N PRO A 17 -12.71 -31.92 -29.34
CA PRO A 17 -11.88 -33.11 -29.51
C PRO A 17 -11.08 -33.39 -28.24
N THR A 18 -11.36 -34.52 -27.59
CA THR A 18 -10.48 -35.11 -26.57
C THR A 18 -9.16 -35.55 -27.21
N GLY A 19 -8.02 -35.31 -26.55
CA GLY A 19 -6.70 -35.74 -27.00
C GLY A 19 -5.80 -36.12 -25.82
N GLU A 20 -5.52 -37.41 -25.68
CA GLU A 20 -4.55 -37.96 -24.72
C GLU A 20 -3.11 -37.95 -25.30
N HIS A 21 -2.17 -38.55 -24.56
CA HIS A 21 -0.73 -38.72 -24.84
C HIS A 21 0.18 -37.52 -24.48
N ALA A 22 1.35 -37.72 -23.87
CA ALA A 22 1.88 -38.94 -23.23
C ALA A 22 2.91 -38.60 -22.14
N SER A 23 3.00 -39.45 -21.12
CA SER A 23 4.02 -39.35 -20.07
C SER A 23 5.30 -40.11 -20.47
N GLY A 24 6.43 -39.41 -20.41
CA GLY A 24 7.78 -39.97 -20.56
C GLY A 24 8.80 -38.84 -20.72
N GLY A 25 10.01 -38.92 -20.19
CA GLY A 25 10.56 -39.96 -19.32
C GLY A 25 12.06 -39.71 -19.18
N LEU A 26 12.55 -39.51 -17.96
CA LEU A 26 13.95 -39.18 -17.68
C LEU A 26 14.49 -40.06 -16.55
N GLN A 27 15.55 -40.80 -16.87
CA GLN A 27 16.41 -41.55 -15.97
C GLN A 27 17.83 -41.37 -16.51
N GLU A 28 18.77 -40.94 -15.68
CA GLU A 28 20.20 -41.06 -16.01
C GLU A 28 21.07 -41.16 -14.74
N ASP A 29 22.06 -42.07 -14.82
CA ASP A 29 22.90 -42.58 -13.72
C ASP A 29 24.38 -42.50 -14.18
N THR A 30 25.43 -42.35 -13.36
CA THR A 30 25.63 -42.44 -11.90
C THR A 30 26.88 -41.60 -11.47
N SER A 31 27.40 -41.80 -10.24
CA SER A 31 28.71 -41.35 -9.69
C SER A 31 28.80 -39.91 -9.13
N GLY A 32 29.57 -39.61 -8.07
CA GLY A 32 30.52 -40.38 -7.23
C GLY A 32 31.79 -39.53 -6.99
N GLU A 33 32.41 -39.39 -5.81
CA GLU A 33 32.63 -40.33 -4.69
C GLU A 33 32.76 -39.66 -3.29
N LYS A 34 32.41 -40.43 -2.24
CA LYS A 34 33.10 -40.68 -0.93
C LYS A 34 33.75 -39.58 -0.08
N GLU A 35 33.40 -39.59 1.22
CA GLU A 35 34.32 -39.51 2.39
C GLU A 35 34.01 -40.67 3.37
N SER A 36 34.92 -41.01 4.31
CA SER A 36 34.80 -42.19 5.20
C SER A 36 35.63 -42.05 6.50
N ASP A 37 35.04 -42.45 7.63
CA ASP A 37 35.62 -42.72 8.98
C ASP A 37 36.36 -41.56 9.71
N CYS A 38 36.21 -41.31 11.03
CA CYS A 38 36.23 -42.19 12.23
C CYS A 38 37.66 -42.72 12.55
N THR A 39 38.16 -42.83 13.79
CA THR A 39 37.62 -42.72 15.18
C THR A 39 38.79 -42.22 16.09
N GLU A 40 38.80 -41.97 17.41
CA GLU A 40 37.94 -42.30 18.58
C GLU A 40 38.14 -41.28 19.74
N SER A 41 38.00 -41.67 21.01
CA SER A 41 38.43 -40.95 22.24
C SER A 41 39.25 -41.88 23.15
N PRO A 42 39.67 -41.50 24.37
CA PRO A 42 38.87 -41.87 25.56
C PRO A 42 38.99 -40.92 26.79
N GLU A 43 38.38 -41.33 27.91
CA GLU A 43 38.09 -40.56 29.13
C GLU A 43 39.15 -40.73 30.26
N SER A 44 39.04 -39.95 31.36
CA SER A 44 38.85 -40.49 32.74
C SER A 44 38.80 -39.43 33.86
N THR A 45 38.24 -39.83 35.01
CA THR A 45 37.84 -39.04 36.19
C THR A 45 38.88 -39.06 37.34
N GLY A 46 38.95 -38.05 38.21
CA GLY A 46 39.73 -38.12 39.46
C GLY A 46 39.57 -36.92 40.43
N GLN A 47 39.52 -37.19 41.75
CA GLN A 47 39.27 -36.23 42.86
C GLN A 47 40.58 -35.71 43.51
N GLY A 48 40.52 -34.63 44.32
CA GLY A 48 41.45 -34.48 45.48
C GLY A 48 41.93 -33.08 45.92
N GLU A 49 41.22 -32.46 46.87
CA GLU A 49 41.70 -31.72 48.07
C GLU A 49 42.81 -30.64 48.02
N ASP A 50 42.38 -29.38 48.24
CA ASP A 50 42.83 -28.36 49.22
C ASP A 50 44.30 -27.84 49.38
N GLN A 51 44.38 -26.49 49.32
CA GLN A 51 44.99 -25.55 50.30
C GLN A 51 46.13 -24.62 49.81
N ASP A 52 45.81 -23.31 49.90
CA ASP A 52 46.66 -22.11 50.01
C ASP A 52 47.94 -21.93 49.19
N LEU A 53 47.88 -20.96 48.26
CA LEU A 53 48.80 -19.82 48.30
C LEU A 53 48.12 -18.55 47.74
N LEU A 54 48.16 -17.46 48.52
CA LEU A 54 47.50 -16.18 48.21
C LEU A 54 48.32 -15.28 47.27
N CYS A 55 47.66 -14.21 46.81
CA CYS A 55 48.11 -13.21 45.83
C CYS A 55 48.05 -13.72 44.36
N TRP A 56 47.38 -13.05 43.42
CA TRP A 56 46.94 -11.65 43.38
C TRP A 56 45.49 -11.50 42.86
N LEU A 57 44.68 -10.68 43.53
CA LEU A 57 43.42 -10.17 42.99
C LEU A 57 43.62 -8.72 42.51
N PRO A 58 43.45 -8.43 41.20
CA PRO A 58 42.99 -7.13 40.76
C PRO A 58 41.55 -6.93 41.28
N VAL A 59 41.29 -5.79 41.92
CA VAL A 59 39.96 -5.43 42.42
C VAL A 59 38.94 -5.42 41.27
N ALA A 60 37.74 -5.93 41.52
CA ALA A 60 36.61 -5.82 40.60
C ALA A 60 36.17 -4.34 40.49
N LEU A 61 36.78 -3.62 39.55
CA LEU A 61 36.33 -2.30 39.13
C LEU A 61 35.07 -2.47 38.27
N ALA A 62 33.93 -2.08 38.82
CA ALA A 62 32.71 -1.90 38.02
C ALA A 62 32.99 -0.89 36.89
N PRO A 63 32.41 -1.07 35.69
CA PRO A 63 32.59 -0.10 34.61
C PRO A 63 32.09 1.28 35.05
N PRO A 64 32.81 2.37 34.73
CA PRO A 64 32.36 3.71 35.09
C PRO A 64 31.04 4.02 34.38
N CYS A 65 30.04 4.47 35.14
CA CYS A 65 28.79 4.97 34.57
C CYS A 65 29.05 6.31 33.88
N GLY A 66 29.33 6.27 32.58
CA GLY A 66 29.64 7.43 31.73
C GLY A 66 28.63 7.63 30.60
N GLU A 67 28.23 8.89 30.42
CA GLU A 67 27.89 9.48 29.12
C GLU A 67 26.76 8.82 28.29
N HIS A 68 25.52 8.93 28.80
CA HIS A 68 24.29 8.85 27.98
C HIS A 68 24.25 9.87 26.81
N THR A 69 25.14 10.87 26.81
CA THR A 69 25.24 11.93 25.80
C THR A 69 25.78 11.47 24.45
N ASP A 70 26.68 10.50 24.42
CA ASP A 70 27.38 10.10 23.19
C ASP A 70 26.49 9.28 22.26
N CYS A 71 25.56 8.50 22.82
CA CYS A 71 24.59 7.72 22.08
C CYS A 71 23.68 8.61 21.19
N ILE A 72 23.05 9.61 21.79
CA ILE A 72 22.14 10.56 21.10
C ILE A 72 22.90 11.32 20.00
N CYS A 73 24.16 11.68 20.26
CA CYS A 73 25.03 12.36 19.31
C CYS A 73 25.41 11.50 18.09
N ALA A 74 25.42 10.17 18.24
CA ALA A 74 25.61 9.22 17.13
C ALA A 74 24.31 8.96 16.36
N GLU A 75 23.19 8.81 17.08
CA GLU A 75 21.85 8.57 16.53
C GLU A 75 21.40 9.71 15.60
N VAL A 76 21.49 10.97 16.06
CA VAL A 76 21.14 12.15 15.24
C VAL A 76 22.00 12.23 13.98
N LYS A 77 23.31 11.93 14.05
CA LYS A 77 24.21 11.91 12.88
C LYS A 77 23.93 10.76 11.92
N TRP A 78 23.43 9.63 12.39
CA TRP A 78 22.99 8.54 11.53
C TRP A 78 21.70 8.94 10.79
N MET A 79 20.74 9.50 11.52
CA MET A 79 19.45 9.89 10.98
C MET A 79 19.55 11.07 10.00
N GLU A 80 20.43 12.05 10.24
CA GLU A 80 20.74 13.12 9.29
C GLU A 80 21.32 12.58 7.96
N ARG A 81 22.19 11.57 8.03
CA ARG A 81 22.72 10.89 6.82
C ARG A 81 21.66 10.07 6.11
N SER A 82 20.75 9.43 6.86
CA SER A 82 19.61 8.72 6.28
C SER A 82 18.69 9.68 5.54
N LEU A 83 18.39 10.84 6.13
CA LEU A 83 17.61 11.91 5.52
C LEU A 83 18.27 12.42 4.22
N GLN A 84 19.58 12.66 4.22
CA GLN A 84 20.33 13.06 3.00
C GLN A 84 20.29 11.98 1.90
N ALA A 85 20.37 10.70 2.27
CA ALA A 85 20.25 9.60 1.31
C ALA A 85 18.84 9.48 0.72
N LEU A 86 17.81 9.69 1.56
CA LEU A 86 16.40 9.74 1.14
C LEU A 86 16.10 10.97 0.28
N GLU A 87 16.70 12.13 0.56
CA GLU A 87 16.60 13.34 -0.26
C GLU A 87 17.19 13.12 -1.67
N LEU A 88 18.37 12.50 -1.75
CA LEU A 88 18.98 12.13 -3.04
C LEU A 88 18.14 11.10 -3.81
N GLN A 89 17.53 10.13 -3.13
CA GLN A 89 16.59 9.18 -3.76
C GLN A 89 15.34 9.90 -4.26
N LEU A 90 14.73 10.79 -3.47
CA LEU A 90 13.60 11.61 -3.89
C LEU A 90 13.92 12.41 -5.16
N GLN A 91 15.04 13.13 -5.19
CA GLN A 91 15.43 13.92 -6.36
C GLN A 91 15.61 13.07 -7.62
N PHE A 92 16.14 11.84 -7.50
CA PHE A 92 16.21 10.88 -8.61
C PHE A 92 14.82 10.43 -9.09
N PHE A 93 13.86 10.19 -8.19
CA PHE A 93 12.49 9.88 -8.59
C PHE A 93 11.79 11.08 -9.24
N LEU A 94 11.97 12.29 -8.69
CA LEU A 94 11.41 13.52 -9.28
C LEU A 94 11.98 13.76 -10.68
N SER A 95 13.31 13.70 -10.87
CA SER A 95 13.92 13.89 -12.19
C SER A 95 13.48 12.81 -13.19
N LYS A 96 13.36 11.55 -12.78
CA LYS A 96 12.84 10.48 -13.64
C LYS A 96 11.36 10.68 -14.01
N ALA A 97 10.58 11.36 -13.16
CA ALA A 97 9.22 11.78 -13.47
C ALA A 97 9.16 13.03 -14.38
N ASP A 98 10.22 13.83 -14.46
CA ASP A 98 10.43 14.85 -15.50
C ASP A 98 10.85 14.21 -16.82
N ASP A 99 11.84 13.30 -16.83
CA ASP A 99 12.29 12.57 -18.03
C ASP A 99 11.10 11.87 -18.74
N LEU A 100 10.20 11.23 -17.97
CA LEU A 100 9.00 10.59 -18.50
C LEU A 100 7.95 11.58 -19.00
N HIS A 101 7.86 12.79 -18.43
CA HIS A 101 6.98 13.84 -18.92
C HIS A 101 7.52 14.43 -20.23
N ASP A 102 8.83 14.72 -20.29
CA ASP A 102 9.51 15.24 -21.48
C ASP A 102 9.51 14.22 -22.63
N CYS A 103 9.63 12.92 -22.36
CA CYS A 103 9.48 11.87 -23.39
C CYS A 103 8.09 11.88 -24.05
N LEU A 104 7.04 12.20 -23.28
CA LEU A 104 5.67 12.34 -23.77
C LEU A 104 5.50 13.65 -24.56
N VAL A 105 5.90 14.79 -24.00
CA VAL A 105 5.74 16.13 -24.60
C VAL A 105 6.54 16.29 -25.89
N ASN A 106 7.81 15.89 -25.90
CA ASN A 106 8.65 15.96 -27.10
C ASN A 106 8.36 14.83 -28.11
N ARG A 107 7.49 13.86 -27.73
CA ARG A 107 7.14 12.66 -28.50
C ARG A 107 8.38 11.97 -29.07
N GLN A 108 9.37 11.75 -28.21
CA GLN A 108 10.75 11.41 -28.58
C GLN A 108 10.79 10.19 -29.52
N GLY A 109 11.11 10.42 -30.79
CA GLY A 109 10.78 9.52 -31.90
C GLY A 109 11.57 8.22 -31.98
N GLN A 110 11.30 7.29 -31.05
CA GLN A 110 11.81 5.91 -31.05
C GLN A 110 11.00 4.97 -30.14
N LEU A 111 10.42 5.46 -29.03
CA LEU A 111 9.55 4.67 -28.16
C LEU A 111 8.15 4.54 -28.77
N GLY A 112 7.63 3.32 -28.83
CA GLY A 112 6.24 3.05 -29.21
C GLY A 112 5.24 3.46 -28.13
N THR A 113 4.00 3.74 -28.51
CA THR A 113 2.90 4.10 -27.61
C THR A 113 2.75 3.13 -26.43
N GLU A 114 2.87 1.82 -26.71
CA GLU A 114 2.82 0.74 -25.71
C GLU A 114 3.97 0.82 -24.69
N ALA A 115 5.19 1.19 -25.13
CA ALA A 115 6.34 1.33 -24.25
C ALA A 115 6.23 2.56 -23.34
N LEU A 116 5.64 3.65 -23.84
CA LEU A 116 5.29 4.82 -23.01
C LEU A 116 4.20 4.46 -21.98
N ALA A 117 3.14 3.75 -22.41
CA ALA A 117 2.09 3.29 -21.52
C ALA A 117 2.63 2.35 -20.41
N ALA A 118 3.53 1.41 -20.75
CA ALA A 118 4.15 0.50 -19.79
C ALA A 118 5.18 1.17 -18.85
N ALA A 119 5.77 2.29 -19.26
CA ALA A 119 6.80 2.98 -18.47
C ALA A 119 6.27 3.54 -17.14
N VAL A 120 5.04 4.06 -17.11
CA VAL A 120 4.46 4.66 -15.89
C VAL A 120 4.11 3.62 -14.82
N PRO A 121 3.39 2.51 -15.10
CA PRO A 121 3.20 1.41 -14.14
C PRO A 121 4.52 0.83 -13.63
N SER A 122 5.49 0.62 -14.52
CA SER A 122 6.84 0.15 -14.13
C SER A 122 7.54 1.16 -13.21
N PHE A 123 7.42 2.45 -13.48
CA PHE A 123 8.00 3.51 -12.67
C PHE A 123 7.34 3.59 -11.27
N LEU A 124 6.01 3.54 -11.19
CA LEU A 124 5.26 3.47 -9.92
C LEU A 124 5.71 2.27 -9.07
N TYR A 125 5.93 1.11 -9.68
CA TYR A 125 6.50 -0.06 -9.00
C TYR A 125 7.92 0.21 -8.46
N THR A 126 8.80 0.89 -9.24
CA THR A 126 10.15 1.26 -8.76
C THR A 126 10.16 2.28 -7.61
N CYS A 127 9.06 2.98 -7.33
CA CYS A 127 8.94 3.89 -6.19
C CYS A 127 8.55 3.18 -4.87
N GLN A 128 7.95 1.99 -4.92
CA GLN A 128 7.46 1.28 -3.72
C GLN A 128 8.55 1.01 -2.65
N PRO A 129 9.80 0.65 -2.99
CA PRO A 129 10.85 0.45 -1.98
C PRO A 129 11.24 1.74 -1.24
N PHE A 130 11.18 2.89 -1.92
CA PHE A 130 11.47 4.19 -1.30
C PHE A 130 10.36 4.60 -0.32
N PHE A 131 9.10 4.40 -0.70
CA PHE A 131 7.94 4.58 0.18
C PHE A 131 8.03 3.71 1.44
N ASN A 132 8.38 2.43 1.31
CA ASN A 132 8.59 1.54 2.47
C ASN A 132 9.77 2.01 3.34
N ASN A 133 10.85 2.51 2.75
CA ASN A 133 12.01 3.03 3.47
C ASN A 133 11.66 4.31 4.26
N LEU A 134 10.88 5.22 3.68
CA LEU A 134 10.31 6.38 4.37
C LEU A 134 9.49 5.95 5.58
N GLU A 135 8.48 5.08 5.43
CA GLU A 135 7.57 4.69 6.52
C GLU A 135 8.33 3.98 7.67
N SER A 136 9.35 3.17 7.35
CA SER A 136 10.21 2.56 8.37
C SER A 136 11.06 3.59 9.12
N THR A 137 11.60 4.61 8.43
CA THR A 137 12.38 5.70 9.04
C THR A 137 11.49 6.61 9.90
N ILE A 138 10.29 6.91 9.40
CA ILE A 138 9.23 7.64 10.10
C ILE A 138 8.88 6.93 11.41
N THR A 139 8.70 5.61 11.40
CA THR A 139 8.37 4.82 12.59
C THR A 139 9.46 4.91 13.67
N MET A 140 10.75 4.86 13.29
CA MET A 140 11.86 5.01 14.24
C MET A 140 12.01 6.43 14.80
N SER A 141 11.40 7.44 14.18
CA SER A 141 11.58 8.85 14.54
C SER A 141 10.60 9.37 15.63
N GLN A 142 9.64 8.58 16.11
CA GLN A 142 8.47 9.10 16.84
C GLN A 142 8.69 9.47 18.32
N HIS A 143 9.91 9.46 18.85
CA HIS A 143 10.15 9.42 20.31
C HIS A 143 10.90 10.63 20.92
N THR A 144 11.31 11.62 20.14
CA THR A 144 12.20 12.71 20.62
C THR A 144 11.96 14.05 19.91
N PRO A 145 12.05 15.22 20.58
CA PRO A 145 11.74 16.51 19.96
C PRO A 145 12.57 16.87 18.71
N VAL A 146 13.87 16.53 18.72
CA VAL A 146 14.78 16.73 17.56
C VAL A 146 14.33 15.91 16.35
N HIS A 147 13.60 14.82 16.57
CA HIS A 147 13.16 13.92 15.51
C HIS A 147 11.87 14.44 14.85
N PHE A 148 11.16 15.41 15.45
CA PHE A 148 9.95 16.00 14.87
C PHE A 148 10.24 16.76 13.57
N GLU A 149 11.33 17.54 13.50
CA GLU A 149 11.74 18.24 12.27
C GLU A 149 12.15 17.27 11.15
N ILE A 150 12.63 16.08 11.52
CA ILE A 150 13.02 15.02 10.58
C ILE A 150 11.78 14.27 10.12
N TYR A 151 10.89 13.89 11.04
CA TYR A 151 9.58 13.31 10.77
C TYR A 151 8.79 14.16 9.77
N THR A 152 8.65 15.48 10.00
CA THR A 152 7.94 16.38 9.07
C THR A 152 8.58 16.40 7.68
N ARG A 153 9.91 16.43 7.58
CA ARG A 153 10.60 16.35 6.27
C ARG A 153 10.36 15.02 5.56
N LEU A 154 10.29 13.91 6.29
CA LEU A 154 10.01 12.59 5.72
C LEU A 154 8.55 12.50 5.21
N LEU A 155 7.60 13.16 5.90
CA LEU A 155 6.23 13.32 5.38
C LEU A 155 6.23 14.17 4.10
N ASP A 156 6.94 15.32 4.10
CA ASP A 156 7.07 16.19 2.93
C ASP A 156 7.71 15.47 1.74
N PHE A 157 8.68 14.57 1.97
CA PHE A 157 9.28 13.75 0.92
C PHE A 157 8.28 12.76 0.32
N SER A 158 7.47 12.11 1.17
CA SER A 158 6.40 11.20 0.73
C SER A 158 5.35 11.96 -0.09
N GLN A 159 4.86 13.10 0.41
CA GLN A 159 3.85 13.92 -0.24
C GLN A 159 4.33 14.47 -1.60
N GLN A 160 5.56 15.02 -1.66
CA GLN A 160 6.16 15.50 -2.92
C GLN A 160 6.21 14.42 -4.00
N LEU A 161 6.61 13.19 -3.64
CA LEU A 161 6.62 12.09 -4.60
C LEU A 161 5.20 11.68 -5.00
N CYS A 162 4.26 11.58 -4.05
CA CYS A 162 2.86 11.26 -4.35
C CYS A 162 2.24 12.25 -5.33
N ASP A 163 2.43 13.55 -5.10
CA ASP A 163 1.89 14.60 -5.96
C ASP A 163 2.53 14.58 -7.35
N ARG A 164 3.85 14.31 -7.43
CA ARG A 164 4.54 14.18 -8.73
C ARG A 164 4.10 12.94 -9.52
N LEU A 165 3.91 11.80 -8.85
CA LEU A 165 3.42 10.57 -9.47
C LEU A 165 1.98 10.72 -9.97
N GLU A 166 1.12 11.36 -9.17
CA GLU A 166 -0.26 11.67 -9.58
C GLU A 166 -0.32 12.56 -10.82
N GLN A 167 0.45 13.65 -10.86
CA GLN A 167 0.52 14.52 -12.04
C GLN A 167 1.06 13.78 -13.28
N LEU A 168 2.05 12.89 -13.12
CA LEU A 168 2.56 12.07 -14.21
C LEU A 168 1.47 11.12 -14.77
N VAL A 169 0.76 10.40 -13.90
CA VAL A 169 -0.32 9.48 -14.29
C VAL A 169 -1.46 10.23 -14.97
N LEU A 170 -1.89 11.37 -14.42
CA LEU A 170 -2.93 12.24 -15.02
C LEU A 170 -2.50 12.80 -16.39
N THR A 171 -1.23 13.16 -16.57
CA THR A 171 -0.71 13.61 -17.87
C THR A 171 -0.79 12.48 -18.90
N TYR A 172 -0.38 11.26 -18.54
CA TYR A 172 -0.43 10.11 -19.44
C TYR A 172 -1.87 9.67 -19.76
N ALA A 173 -2.77 9.70 -18.76
CA ALA A 173 -4.19 9.40 -18.96
C ALA A 173 -4.89 10.42 -19.87
N SER A 174 -4.62 11.72 -19.70
CA SER A 174 -5.17 12.77 -20.60
C SER A 174 -4.66 12.69 -22.04
N ASN A 175 -3.52 12.02 -22.25
CA ASN A 175 -3.01 11.66 -23.59
C ASN A 175 -3.54 10.31 -24.11
N ASN A 176 -4.51 9.69 -23.41
CA ASN A 176 -5.11 8.39 -23.72
C ASN A 176 -4.09 7.22 -23.72
N LEU A 177 -3.01 7.33 -22.95
CA LEU A 177 -2.00 6.26 -22.80
C LEU A 177 -2.29 5.31 -21.63
N LEU A 178 -3.08 5.73 -20.65
CA LEU A 178 -3.44 4.96 -19.46
C LEU A 178 -4.94 5.02 -19.21
N CYS A 179 -5.52 3.90 -18.78
CA CYS A 179 -6.86 3.86 -18.20
C CYS A 179 -6.79 4.09 -16.68
N LEU A 180 -7.80 4.76 -16.11
CA LEU A 180 -7.93 5.02 -14.67
C LEU A 180 -9.26 4.50 -14.07
N GLU A 181 -10.02 3.71 -14.83
CA GLU A 181 -11.27 3.07 -14.37
C GLU A 181 -10.97 1.83 -13.52
N GLU A 182 -11.60 1.67 -12.35
CA GLU A 182 -11.36 0.49 -11.49
C GLU A 182 -11.86 -0.83 -12.08
N SER A 183 -12.75 -0.79 -13.08
CA SER A 183 -13.27 -1.97 -13.78
C SER A 183 -12.29 -2.57 -14.79
N GLU A 184 -11.26 -1.84 -15.22
CA GLU A 184 -10.38 -2.25 -16.30
C GLU A 184 -9.12 -2.97 -15.77
N PRO A 185 -8.77 -4.18 -16.27
CA PRO A 185 -7.74 -5.02 -15.68
C PRO A 185 -6.31 -4.47 -15.82
N ASN A 186 -6.09 -3.53 -16.76
CA ASN A 186 -4.80 -2.86 -16.99
C ASN A 186 -4.82 -1.39 -16.51
N SER A 187 -5.69 -1.07 -15.55
CA SER A 187 -5.88 0.29 -15.03
C SER A 187 -4.80 0.74 -14.06
N VAL A 188 -4.51 2.04 -14.05
CA VAL A 188 -3.61 2.72 -13.11
C VAL A 188 -4.42 3.66 -12.19
N SER A 189 -5.62 3.21 -11.77
CA SER A 189 -6.54 3.99 -10.95
C SER A 189 -5.96 4.44 -9.60
N HIS A 190 -5.03 3.65 -9.04
CA HIS A 190 -4.38 3.91 -7.75
C HIS A 190 -2.94 3.37 -7.71
N PHE A 191 -2.13 3.90 -6.79
CA PHE A 191 -0.79 3.40 -6.48
C PHE A 191 -0.56 3.21 -4.98
N TYR A 192 0.44 2.41 -4.63
CA TYR A 192 0.84 2.07 -3.26
C TYR A 192 1.83 3.11 -2.69
N ILE A 193 1.62 3.52 -1.44
CA ILE A 193 2.36 4.59 -0.74
C ILE A 193 3.15 4.07 0.48
N GLY A 194 2.96 2.82 0.90
CA GLY A 194 3.69 2.24 2.02
C GLY A 194 2.82 1.31 2.87
N GLN A 195 3.44 0.73 3.88
CA GLN A 195 2.80 -0.18 4.83
C GLN A 195 3.37 0.06 6.23
N SER A 196 2.49 0.10 7.22
CA SER A 196 2.79 0.48 8.60
C SER A 196 2.13 -0.48 9.59
N GLN A 197 2.64 -0.55 10.82
CA GLN A 197 2.07 -1.38 11.89
C GLN A 197 1.44 -0.52 12.97
N VAL A 198 0.30 -0.97 13.50
CA VAL A 198 -0.56 -0.24 14.45
C VAL A 198 -1.03 -1.25 15.51
N GLY A 199 -0.22 -1.43 16.56
CA GLY A 199 -0.44 -2.51 17.53
C GLY A 199 -0.31 -3.87 16.86
N LEU A 200 -1.38 -4.67 16.87
CA LEU A 200 -1.46 -5.95 16.17
C LEU A 200 -2.06 -5.86 14.75
N LEU A 201 -2.24 -4.65 14.21
CA LEU A 201 -2.75 -4.45 12.84
C LEU A 201 -1.63 -4.02 11.89
N ASN A 202 -1.74 -4.47 10.64
CA ASN A 202 -0.89 -4.11 9.52
C ASN A 202 -1.71 -3.30 8.51
N VAL A 203 -1.27 -2.08 8.21
CA VAL A 203 -2.02 -1.09 7.43
C VAL A 203 -1.25 -0.75 6.16
N SER A 204 -1.73 -1.22 5.00
CA SER A 204 -1.16 -0.95 3.68
C SER A 204 -1.92 0.19 2.99
N THR A 205 -1.20 1.23 2.56
CA THR A 205 -1.74 2.51 2.09
C THR A 205 -1.70 2.66 0.58
N PHE A 206 -2.81 3.12 -0.01
CA PHE A 206 -2.95 3.38 -1.45
C PHE A 206 -3.62 4.75 -1.70
N ARG A 207 -3.23 5.44 -2.78
CA ARG A 207 -3.83 6.72 -3.23
C ARG A 207 -4.36 6.60 -4.64
N TYR A 208 -5.54 7.20 -4.86
CA TYR A 208 -6.20 7.25 -6.15
C TYR A 208 -5.68 8.42 -6.98
N CYS A 209 -5.30 8.11 -8.23
CA CYS A 209 -4.71 9.06 -9.19
C CYS A 209 -5.70 10.13 -9.66
N ARG A 210 -7.00 9.86 -9.52
CA ARG A 210 -8.11 10.79 -9.76
C ARG A 210 -9.24 10.49 -8.76
N PRO A 211 -10.16 11.44 -8.52
CA PRO A 211 -11.43 11.12 -7.88
C PRO A 211 -12.11 9.94 -8.59
N THR A 212 -12.43 8.90 -7.83
CA THR A 212 -13.00 7.65 -8.35
C THR A 212 -14.28 7.34 -7.57
N PRO A 213 -15.44 7.08 -8.20
CA PRO A 213 -16.69 6.81 -7.48
C PRO A 213 -16.55 5.72 -6.43
N TYR A 214 -17.22 5.87 -5.28
CA TYR A 214 -17.13 4.90 -4.19
C TYR A 214 -17.61 3.49 -4.61
N LEU A 215 -18.69 3.41 -5.39
CA LEU A 215 -19.16 2.18 -6.04
C LEU A 215 -18.88 2.24 -7.55
N ALA A 216 -18.37 1.16 -8.14
CA ALA A 216 -17.87 1.18 -9.52
C ALA A 216 -18.97 1.35 -10.60
N GLN A 217 -20.24 1.09 -10.29
CA GLN A 217 -21.35 1.22 -11.25
C GLN A 217 -22.39 2.30 -10.89
N VAL A 218 -22.29 2.91 -9.70
CA VAL A 218 -23.25 3.91 -9.22
C VAL A 218 -22.50 5.09 -8.65
N ASP A 219 -22.61 6.24 -9.31
CA ASP A 219 -22.15 7.48 -8.70
C ASP A 219 -23.09 7.85 -7.54
N THR A 220 -22.53 7.88 -6.34
CA THR A 220 -23.22 8.18 -5.08
C THR A 220 -22.98 9.62 -4.63
N GLY A 221 -22.23 10.41 -5.41
CA GLY A 221 -21.68 11.71 -5.00
C GLY A 221 -20.49 11.61 -4.05
N LEU A 222 -20.07 10.38 -3.70
CA LEU A 222 -18.95 10.08 -2.82
C LEU A 222 -17.77 9.53 -3.65
N TYR A 223 -16.62 10.18 -3.59
CA TYR A 223 -15.44 9.83 -4.39
C TYR A 223 -14.25 9.45 -3.51
N LYS A 224 -13.61 8.32 -3.84
CA LYS A 224 -12.39 7.81 -3.21
C LYS A 224 -11.20 8.73 -3.51
N ARG A 225 -10.34 8.91 -2.51
CA ARG A 225 -9.02 9.57 -2.63
C ARG A 225 -7.88 8.68 -2.12
N MET A 226 -8.10 7.93 -1.04
CA MET A 226 -7.17 6.91 -0.55
C MET A 226 -7.93 5.65 -0.11
N ARG A 227 -7.25 4.51 -0.15
CA ARG A 227 -7.66 3.24 0.45
C ARG A 227 -6.57 2.79 1.42
N TRP A 228 -6.98 2.26 2.55
CA TRP A 228 -6.14 1.47 3.43
C TRP A 228 -6.71 0.07 3.54
N ASN A 229 -5.84 -0.93 3.38
CA ASN A 229 -6.16 -2.32 3.73
C ASN A 229 -5.63 -2.56 5.14
N VAL A 230 -6.47 -3.03 6.05
CA VAL A 230 -6.12 -3.33 7.44
C VAL A 230 -6.22 -4.83 7.65
N GLU A 231 -5.10 -5.47 8.00
CA GLU A 231 -4.99 -6.91 8.24
C GLU A 231 -4.48 -7.18 9.66
N GLY A 232 -5.01 -8.17 10.37
CA GLY A 232 -4.45 -8.62 11.64
C GLY A 232 -3.10 -9.34 11.46
N LEU A 233 -2.12 -9.07 12.34
CA LEU A 233 -0.89 -9.86 12.41
C LEU A 233 -1.22 -11.31 12.79
N ARG A 234 -0.81 -12.26 11.95
CA ARG A 234 -0.97 -13.69 12.24
C ARG A 234 -0.07 -14.10 13.39
N ASN A 235 -0.63 -14.78 14.40
CA ASN A 235 0.15 -15.70 15.23
C ASN A 235 0.42 -16.99 14.44
N GLU A 236 1.68 -17.44 14.39
CA GLU A 236 2.11 -18.63 13.63
C GLU A 236 1.60 -19.98 14.17
N GLN A 237 0.67 -19.94 15.15
CA GLN A 237 0.27 -21.07 15.98
C GLN A 237 -1.18 -21.55 15.75
N GLN A 238 -1.93 -20.92 14.83
CA GLN A 238 -3.29 -21.34 14.46
C GLN A 238 -3.30 -22.22 13.18
N PRO A 239 -4.23 -23.19 13.07
CA PRO A 239 -4.35 -24.11 11.92
C PRO A 239 -4.82 -23.41 10.63
N ASP A 240 -4.81 -24.14 9.50
CA ASP A 240 -5.10 -23.59 8.17
C ASP A 240 -6.59 -23.38 7.85
N GLU A 241 -7.49 -24.07 8.55
CA GLU A 241 -8.84 -24.35 8.02
C GLU A 241 -9.90 -23.27 8.34
N GLU A 242 -9.55 -22.27 9.15
CA GLU A 242 -10.37 -21.07 9.44
C GLU A 242 -9.77 -19.80 8.80
N ARG A 243 -8.81 -19.93 7.86
CA ARG A 243 -8.01 -18.80 7.33
C ARG A 243 -8.65 -17.97 6.20
N GLU A 244 -9.86 -17.45 6.39
CA GLU A 244 -10.18 -16.20 5.70
C GLU A 244 -9.40 -15.05 6.36
N LYS A 245 -8.65 -14.28 5.56
CA LYS A 245 -8.09 -13.00 6.03
C LYS A 245 -9.23 -12.00 6.05
N ASP A 246 -9.89 -11.83 7.20
CA ASP A 246 -10.76 -10.68 7.36
C ASP A 246 -9.90 -9.41 7.21
N THR A 247 -10.19 -8.65 6.15
CA THR A 247 -9.33 -7.56 5.66
C THR A 247 -10.20 -6.32 5.56
N GLU A 248 -10.17 -5.49 6.60
CA GLU A 248 -11.01 -4.32 6.65
C GLU A 248 -10.49 -3.25 5.66
N TYR A 249 -11.38 -2.75 4.81
CA TYR A 249 -11.05 -1.70 3.85
C TYR A 249 -11.56 -0.35 4.35
N TYR A 250 -10.64 0.58 4.59
CA TYR A 250 -10.96 1.96 4.96
C TYR A 250 -10.67 2.90 3.81
N PHE A 251 -11.48 3.95 3.65
CA PHE A 251 -11.35 4.90 2.55
C PHE A 251 -11.40 6.35 3.04
N LEU A 252 -10.45 7.17 2.56
CA LEU A 252 -10.60 8.61 2.53
C LEU A 252 -11.48 8.94 1.33
N CYS A 253 -12.63 9.55 1.59
CA CYS A 253 -13.55 10.00 0.56
C CYS A 253 -13.86 11.49 0.72
N TYR A 254 -14.32 12.10 -0.37
CA TYR A 254 -14.99 13.39 -0.33
C TYR A 254 -16.39 13.31 -0.93
N GLU A 255 -17.25 14.22 -0.49
CA GLU A 255 -18.55 14.52 -1.07
C GLU A 255 -18.64 16.04 -1.35
N ASP A 256 -19.20 16.44 -2.49
CA ASP A 256 -19.36 17.85 -2.85
C ASP A 256 -20.79 18.32 -2.47
N ILE A 257 -20.91 19.04 -1.35
CA ILE A 257 -22.19 19.42 -0.73
C ILE A 257 -22.61 20.83 -1.18
N PRO A 258 -23.90 21.12 -1.49
CA PRO A 258 -24.37 22.47 -1.81
C PRO A 258 -24.00 23.51 -0.74
N ASN A 259 -23.46 24.65 -1.18
CA ASN A 259 -23.01 25.72 -0.29
C ASN A 259 -24.20 26.54 0.25
N PRO A 260 -24.49 26.52 1.58
CA PRO A 260 -25.60 27.28 2.16
C PRO A 260 -25.38 28.81 2.16
N HIS A 261 -24.22 29.28 1.69
CA HIS A 261 -23.84 30.69 1.58
C HIS A 261 -23.58 31.12 0.12
N ALA A 262 -23.89 30.27 -0.87
CA ALA A 262 -23.98 30.74 -2.25
C ALA A 262 -25.15 31.73 -2.36
N GLU A 263 -24.87 32.96 -2.82
CA GLU A 263 -25.94 33.94 -3.04
C GLU A 263 -26.85 33.45 -4.17
N ALA A 264 -28.17 33.44 -3.94
CA ALA A 264 -29.18 33.09 -4.92
C ALA A 264 -29.39 34.20 -5.99
N GLY A 265 -28.29 34.75 -6.50
CA GLY A 265 -28.24 35.72 -7.60
C GLY A 265 -28.48 35.02 -8.93
N GLY A 266 -29.74 34.95 -9.34
CA GLY A 266 -30.12 34.19 -10.53
C GLY A 266 -29.64 34.81 -11.84
N ASP A 267 -28.77 34.09 -12.55
CA ASP A 267 -28.74 34.09 -14.01
C ASP A 267 -28.26 32.73 -14.54
N ILE A 268 -28.93 32.17 -15.56
CA ILE A 268 -28.74 30.75 -15.96
C ILE A 268 -27.59 30.61 -16.96
N GLN A 269 -26.39 31.03 -16.58
CA GLN A 269 -25.20 30.89 -17.43
C GLN A 269 -23.89 30.77 -16.63
N ARG A 270 -23.32 29.55 -16.67
CA ARG A 270 -22.09 29.10 -15.97
C ARG A 270 -22.26 28.86 -14.46
N VAL A 271 -22.28 27.58 -14.08
CA VAL A 271 -22.03 27.14 -12.71
C VAL A 271 -20.65 27.65 -12.28
N SER A 272 -20.60 28.37 -11.16
CA SER A 272 -19.36 28.84 -10.55
C SER A 272 -18.88 27.82 -9.52
N ASN A 273 -17.56 27.63 -9.38
CA ASN A 273 -16.96 26.71 -8.40
C ASN A 273 -17.23 27.08 -6.92
N GLY A 274 -18.02 28.12 -6.62
CA GLY A 274 -18.43 28.49 -5.27
C GLY A 274 -19.78 27.91 -4.79
N ASP A 275 -20.50 27.19 -5.65
CA ASP A 275 -21.87 26.69 -5.37
C ASP A 275 -21.88 25.37 -4.55
N VAL A 276 -20.74 24.70 -4.43
CA VAL A 276 -20.54 23.49 -3.61
C VAL A 276 -19.30 23.61 -2.74
N VAL A 277 -19.34 23.00 -1.56
CA VAL A 277 -18.22 22.83 -0.63
C VAL A 277 -17.87 21.36 -0.56
N ARG A 278 -16.63 21.03 -0.92
CA ARG A 278 -16.08 19.67 -0.76
C ARG A 278 -15.88 19.36 0.71
N MET A 279 -16.47 18.27 1.20
CA MET A 279 -16.30 17.80 2.57
C MET A 279 -15.62 16.43 2.59
N TRP A 280 -14.63 16.28 3.47
CA TRP A 280 -13.75 15.11 3.57
C TRP A 280 -14.11 14.24 4.78
N SER A 281 -14.05 12.92 4.61
CA SER A 281 -14.23 11.96 5.68
C SER A 281 -13.40 10.69 5.50
N ILE A 282 -13.13 9.99 6.61
CA ILE A 282 -12.64 8.62 6.64
C ILE A 282 -13.79 7.71 7.08
N GLY A 283 -13.94 6.57 6.41
CA GLY A 283 -14.98 5.59 6.70
C GLY A 283 -14.60 4.19 6.25
N GLN A 284 -15.24 3.21 6.86
CA GLN A 284 -15.08 1.79 6.56
C GLN A 284 -15.99 1.38 5.41
N TRP A 285 -15.51 0.49 4.56
CA TRP A 285 -16.33 -0.27 3.62
C TRP A 285 -16.93 -1.45 4.38
N VAL A 286 -18.26 -1.47 4.46
CA VAL A 286 -19.01 -2.54 5.09
C VAL A 286 -19.75 -3.27 3.98
N GLN A 287 -19.51 -4.57 3.85
CA GLN A 287 -20.21 -5.40 2.87
C GLN A 287 -21.69 -5.48 3.22
N GLY A 288 -22.55 -5.06 2.30
CA GLY A 288 -23.99 -5.27 2.41
C GLY A 288 -24.30 -6.70 2.01
N THR A 289 -24.90 -7.47 2.92
CA THR A 289 -25.50 -8.77 2.59
C THR A 289 -26.59 -8.57 1.54
N PRO A 290 -26.74 -9.46 0.54
CA PRO A 290 -27.89 -9.44 -0.35
C PRO A 290 -29.18 -9.65 0.46
N GLU A 291 -30.34 -9.25 -0.09
CA GLU A 291 -31.63 -9.29 0.60
C GLU A 291 -32.13 -10.71 0.97
N THR A 292 -31.40 -11.76 0.56
CA THR A 292 -31.72 -13.17 0.80
C THR A 292 -30.45 -14.02 0.92
N ASP A 293 -30.45 -15.01 1.81
CA ASP A 293 -29.37 -16.01 1.95
C ASP A 293 -29.31 -17.07 0.82
N ASP A 294 -30.01 -16.87 -0.30
CA ASP A 294 -29.94 -17.80 -1.44
C ASP A 294 -28.57 -17.66 -2.15
N ILE A 295 -27.81 -18.74 -2.17
CA ILE A 295 -26.52 -18.84 -2.87
C ILE A 295 -26.64 -18.48 -4.36
N TYR A 296 -27.80 -18.67 -5.00
CA TYR A 296 -28.02 -18.20 -6.36
C TYR A 296 -28.01 -16.68 -6.45
N ASN A 297 -28.59 -15.97 -5.48
CA ASN A 297 -28.56 -14.51 -5.43
C ASN A 297 -27.14 -13.98 -5.14
N TRP A 298 -26.31 -14.71 -4.37
CA TRP A 298 -24.87 -14.41 -4.26
C TRP A 298 -24.12 -14.64 -5.59
N ILE A 299 -24.36 -15.76 -6.27
CA ILE A 299 -23.67 -16.12 -7.53
C ILE A 299 -24.04 -15.20 -8.70
N ILE A 300 -25.29 -14.74 -8.80
CA ILE A 300 -25.72 -13.78 -9.82
C ILE A 300 -25.49 -12.31 -9.40
N CYS A 301 -24.93 -12.08 -8.21
CA CYS A 301 -24.60 -10.74 -7.72
C CYS A 301 -23.43 -10.16 -8.51
N GLN A 302 -23.73 -9.47 -9.61
CA GLN A 302 -22.71 -8.85 -10.48
C GLN A 302 -21.89 -7.75 -9.78
N ILE A 303 -22.35 -7.29 -8.61
CA ILE A 303 -21.70 -6.24 -7.80
C ILE A 303 -21.98 -6.57 -6.33
N PRO A 304 -20.95 -6.78 -5.48
CA PRO A 304 -21.16 -6.79 -4.03
C PRO A 304 -21.77 -5.46 -3.59
N THR A 305 -22.96 -5.51 -2.99
CA THR A 305 -23.55 -4.38 -2.27
C THR A 305 -22.62 -3.97 -1.13
N ALA A 306 -22.41 -2.67 -0.94
CA ALA A 306 -21.56 -2.14 0.12
C ALA A 306 -21.98 -0.74 0.55
N SER A 307 -21.80 -0.44 1.83
CA SER A 307 -22.07 0.87 2.42
C SER A 307 -20.81 1.51 2.97
N TYR A 308 -20.67 2.82 2.76
CA TYR A 308 -19.64 3.64 3.39
C TYR A 308 -20.07 4.02 4.81
N GLN A 309 -19.57 3.30 5.81
CA GLN A 309 -19.76 3.68 7.21
C GLN A 309 -18.77 4.80 7.55
N ARG A 310 -19.23 6.05 7.51
CA ARG A 310 -18.46 7.23 7.89
C ARG A 310 -18.11 7.18 9.38
N LEU A 311 -16.82 7.21 9.70
CA LEU A 311 -16.32 7.13 11.08
C LEU A 311 -15.72 8.46 11.58
N LEU A 312 -15.01 9.19 10.72
CA LEU A 312 -14.37 10.46 11.05
C LEU A 312 -14.63 11.51 9.98
N PHE A 313 -14.96 12.73 10.41
CA PHE A 313 -15.20 13.88 9.53
C PHE A 313 -14.04 14.88 9.67
N LEU A 314 -13.46 15.29 8.54
CA LEU A 314 -12.23 16.10 8.50
C LEU A 314 -12.49 17.57 8.09
N GLY A 315 -13.70 17.91 7.66
CA GLY A 315 -14.05 19.27 7.22
C GLY A 315 -13.76 19.49 5.73
N SER A 316 -13.52 20.75 5.33
CA SER A 316 -13.47 21.15 3.91
C SER A 316 -12.08 21.13 3.25
N THR A 317 -11.02 20.91 4.03
CA THR A 317 -9.64 20.93 3.55
C THR A 317 -9.17 19.52 3.22
N GLU A 318 -8.55 19.32 2.06
CA GLU A 318 -7.94 18.02 1.70
C GLU A 318 -6.76 17.71 2.64
N PRO A 319 -6.76 16.59 3.36
CA PRO A 319 -5.63 16.18 4.19
C PRO A 319 -4.46 15.68 3.31
N SER A 320 -3.23 15.86 3.77
CA SER A 320 -2.07 15.20 3.14
C SER A 320 -2.19 13.67 3.25
N SER A 321 -1.53 12.92 2.36
CA SER A 321 -1.57 11.45 2.39
C SER A 321 -1.10 10.89 3.75
N CYS A 322 -0.10 11.55 4.35
CA CYS A 322 0.42 11.19 5.66
C CYS A 322 -0.60 11.52 6.76
N SER A 323 -1.08 12.77 6.82
CA SER A 323 -2.05 13.20 7.84
C SER A 323 -3.35 12.39 7.81
N ALA A 324 -3.84 12.04 6.62
CA ALA A 324 -5.01 11.17 6.46
C ALA A 324 -4.75 9.77 7.01
N THR A 325 -3.54 9.23 6.80
CA THR A 325 -3.12 7.94 7.35
C THR A 325 -2.95 8.00 8.87
N ASP A 326 -2.41 9.09 9.42
CA ASP A 326 -2.25 9.27 10.86
C ASP A 326 -3.61 9.40 11.58
N TYR A 327 -4.61 10.05 10.96
CA TYR A 327 -5.98 10.05 11.46
C TYR A 327 -6.60 8.63 11.50
N LEU A 328 -6.35 7.80 10.48
CA LEU A 328 -6.78 6.40 10.52
C LEU A 328 -6.02 5.60 11.61
N LYS A 329 -4.69 5.75 11.73
CA LYS A 329 -3.88 5.10 12.77
C LYS A 329 -4.42 5.43 14.17
N GLN A 330 -4.74 6.70 14.45
CA GLN A 330 -5.35 7.13 15.71
C GLN A 330 -6.73 6.51 15.96
N LEU A 331 -7.55 6.37 14.92
CA LEU A 331 -8.86 5.73 14.99
C LEU A 331 -8.75 4.23 15.28
N LEU A 332 -7.87 3.50 14.59
CA LEU A 332 -7.64 2.08 14.85
C LEU A 332 -7.15 1.81 16.29
N LEU A 333 -6.30 2.71 16.83
CA LEU A 333 -5.83 2.62 18.22
C LEU A 333 -6.92 2.90 19.27
N SER A 334 -7.92 3.74 18.97
CA SER A 334 -9.04 3.95 19.90
C SER A 334 -10.02 2.78 19.92
N HIS A 335 -10.19 2.07 18.80
CA HIS A 335 -10.93 0.81 18.77
C HIS A 335 -10.20 -0.29 19.56
N GLN A 336 -8.87 -0.48 19.34
CA GLN A 336 -8.04 -1.44 20.10
C GLN A 336 -7.98 -1.20 21.63
N THR A 337 -8.44 -0.05 22.13
CA THR A 337 -8.47 0.29 23.57
C THR A 337 -9.88 0.31 24.17
N THR A 338 -10.89 -0.14 23.40
CA THR A 338 -12.29 -0.23 23.81
C THR A 338 -12.78 -1.68 23.99
N GLU A 339 -11.98 -2.66 23.58
CA GLU A 339 -12.17 -4.12 23.82
C GLU A 339 -11.40 -4.61 25.06
#